data_AF-A0A1J3I6H5-F1
#
_entry.id   AF-A0A1J3I6H5-F1
#
_cell.length_a   1.000
_cell.length_b   1.000
_cell.length_c   1.000
_cell.angle_alpha   90.00
_cell.angle_beta   90.00
_cell.angle_gamma   90.00
#
_symmetry.space_group_name_H-M   'P 1'
#
loop_
_entity.id
_entity.type
_entity.pdbx_description
1 polymer ?
#
loop_
_entity_poly.entity_id
_entity_poly.type
_entity_poly.pdbx_seq_one_letter_code
_entity_poly.pdbx_strand_id
1 'polypeptide(L)'
;MDAGKPNRNPGKRPESPTMEHVLVALGETKEEREIRIRSLFKFFDNSNVGFLDDAQIEKGLSSLRIPPKYRYARDFVKVCDANRDGRVDYDEFRRYMDAKELELYMIFQAIDLQHSGDICPEELWEALVNAGIEIKDKELAAFMEHVDKDNNGIITFQEWRDFLLLHPHEATIENIYHHWERVCLIDIGEQAVIPDGISKHAQRSKLLLAGGVAGAISRTATAPLDRLKVVLQVQRTKAGVVPTIKKIWRQDKLSGFFRGNGLNVTKVAPESAIKFAAYEMLKPIIGGADGEIGPSGRLLSGGLAGAVAQTAIYPMDLVKTRLQTYVSELGKTPNLWRLTKEIWMQEGPRAFYKGLCPSLIGIIPYAGIDLAAYESLKDLSRTYILHDSGYEPGPLIQLGCGMTSGALGASCVYPLQVIRTRMQADSSKTTMSQEFLKTLRGEGLRGFYRGIFPNLFKVIPSASISYLVYEAMKKSLALD
;
A
#
# COMPACT_ATOMS: atom_id res chain seq x y z
N MET A 1 -25.24 -10.88 72.82
CA MET A 1 -25.62 -11.51 71.55
C MET A 1 -24.72 -10.92 70.50
N ASP A 2 -23.59 -11.60 70.27
CA ASP A 2 -22.49 -11.16 69.43
C ASP A 2 -22.54 -12.04 68.17
N ALA A 3 -22.94 -11.46 67.04
CA ALA A 3 -23.19 -12.20 65.80
C ALA A 3 -21.89 -12.33 65.01
N GLY A 4 -21.46 -13.59 64.83
CA GLY A 4 -20.19 -13.98 64.23
C GLY A 4 -19.94 -13.44 62.82
N LYS A 5 -18.73 -12.90 62.62
CA LYS A 5 -18.14 -12.65 61.31
C LYS A 5 -17.75 -13.99 60.65
N PRO A 6 -17.99 -14.19 59.34
CA PRO A 6 -17.53 -15.38 58.65
C PRO A 6 -16.01 -15.35 58.48
N ASN A 7 -15.39 -16.46 58.86
CA ASN A 7 -13.96 -16.74 58.82
C ASN A 7 -13.48 -16.77 57.36
N ARG A 8 -12.75 -15.73 56.91
CA ARG A 8 -12.03 -15.76 55.62
C ARG A 8 -10.77 -16.59 55.82
N ASN A 9 -10.76 -17.81 55.29
CA ASN A 9 -9.56 -18.62 55.15
C ASN A 9 -8.50 -17.86 54.32
N PRO A 10 -7.29 -17.61 54.85
CA PRO A 10 -6.19 -17.06 54.07
C PRO A 10 -5.32 -18.23 53.59
N GLY A 11 -5.45 -18.62 52.32
CA GLY A 11 -4.51 -19.60 51.75
C GLY A 11 -5.06 -20.46 50.64
N LYS A 12 -5.06 -19.93 49.42
CA LYS A 12 -4.58 -20.58 48.19
C LYS A 12 -4.32 -19.43 47.20
N ARG A 13 -3.05 -19.15 46.90
CA ARG A 13 -2.73 -18.41 45.66
C ARG A 13 -3.27 -19.28 44.51
N PRO A 14 -3.88 -18.72 43.45
CA PRO A 14 -4.21 -19.51 42.28
C PRO A 14 -2.93 -20.24 41.83
N GLU A 15 -3.01 -21.57 41.73
CA GLU A 15 -1.88 -22.37 41.28
C GLU A 15 -1.47 -21.88 39.88
N SER A 16 -0.18 -21.63 39.67
CA SER A 16 0.31 -21.26 38.33
C SER A 16 -0.15 -22.31 37.33
N PRO A 17 -0.73 -21.91 36.19
CA PRO A 17 -1.20 -22.88 35.20
C PRO A 17 -0.06 -23.80 34.79
N THR A 18 -0.38 -25.08 34.65
CA THR A 18 0.56 -26.12 34.26
C THR A 18 0.22 -26.63 32.86
N MET A 19 1.13 -27.40 32.28
CA MET A 19 0.90 -28.00 30.98
C MET A 19 -0.29 -28.97 30.96
N GLU A 20 -0.69 -29.51 32.11
CA GLU A 20 -1.87 -30.37 32.22
C GLU A 20 -3.16 -29.59 31.98
N HIS A 21 -3.23 -28.32 32.41
CA HIS A 21 -4.38 -27.46 32.11
C HIS A 21 -4.48 -27.12 30.62
N VAL A 22 -3.34 -26.89 29.96
CA VAL A 22 -3.26 -26.64 28.51
C VAL A 22 -3.77 -27.85 27.72
N LEU A 23 -3.33 -29.06 28.08
CA LEU A 23 -3.76 -30.30 27.44
C LEU A 23 -5.27 -30.55 27.60
N VAL A 24 -5.81 -30.28 28.81
CA VAL A 24 -7.25 -30.40 29.07
C VAL A 24 -8.04 -29.39 28.23
N ALA A 25 -7.59 -28.15 28.14
CA ALA A 25 -8.26 -27.10 27.35
C ALA A 25 -8.25 -27.40 25.85
N LEU A 26 -7.21 -28.08 25.35
CA LEU A 26 -7.11 -28.50 23.95
C LEU A 26 -7.75 -29.87 23.67
N GLY A 27 -8.19 -30.59 24.70
CA GLY A 27 -8.71 -31.94 24.57
C GLY A 27 -7.70 -32.95 24.00
N GLU A 28 -6.40 -32.69 24.17
CA GLU A 28 -5.33 -33.50 23.56
C GLU A 28 -4.51 -34.26 24.61
N THR A 29 -4.06 -35.46 24.27
CA THR A 29 -3.10 -36.23 25.08
C THR A 29 -1.67 -35.71 24.89
N LYS A 30 -0.76 -36.08 25.82
CA LYS A 30 0.68 -35.73 25.70
C LYS A 30 1.28 -36.27 24.40
N GLU A 31 0.84 -37.45 23.99
CA GLU A 31 1.26 -38.13 22.76
C GLU A 31 0.75 -37.41 21.50
N GLU A 32 -0.53 -37.04 21.47
CA GLU A 32 -1.13 -36.28 20.35
C GLU A 32 -0.48 -34.90 20.18
N ARG A 33 -0.19 -34.23 21.31
CA ARG A 33 0.54 -32.97 21.31
C ARG A 33 1.94 -33.11 20.72
N GLU A 34 2.69 -34.13 21.14
CA GLU A 34 4.04 -34.38 20.62
C GLU A 34 4.00 -34.65 19.11
N ILE A 35 2.99 -35.38 18.63
CA ILE A 35 2.78 -35.61 17.18
C ILE A 35 2.49 -34.29 16.46
N ARG A 36 1.67 -33.40 17.04
CA ARG A 36 1.33 -32.09 16.48
C ARG A 36 2.57 -31.20 16.35
N ILE A 37 3.38 -31.09 17.41
CA ILE A 37 4.60 -30.26 17.40
C ILE A 37 5.63 -30.81 16.41
N ARG A 38 5.81 -32.14 16.34
CA ARG A 38 6.68 -32.77 15.33
C ARG A 38 6.20 -32.53 13.91
N SER A 39 4.89 -32.57 13.69
CA SER A 39 4.30 -32.32 12.38
C SER A 39 4.49 -30.86 11.97
N LEU A 40 4.35 -29.92 12.90
CA LEU A 40 4.60 -28.51 12.67
C LEU A 40 6.09 -28.24 12.38
N PHE A 41 7.01 -28.84 13.12
CA PHE A 41 8.44 -28.74 12.84
C PHE A 41 8.79 -29.26 11.45
N LYS A 42 8.24 -30.42 11.05
CA LYS A 42 8.43 -30.99 9.70
C LYS A 42 7.83 -30.13 8.59
N PHE A 43 6.75 -29.41 8.88
CA PHE A 43 6.15 -28.48 7.91
C PHE A 43 7.10 -27.32 7.57
N PHE A 44 7.86 -26.83 8.56
CA PHE A 44 8.92 -25.86 8.31
C PHE A 44 10.18 -26.52 7.72
N ASP A 45 10.55 -27.72 8.20
CA ASP A 45 11.67 -28.51 7.69
C ASP A 45 11.33 -29.28 6.40
N ASN A 46 10.89 -28.58 5.37
CA ASN A 46 10.52 -29.18 4.08
C ASN A 46 11.70 -29.88 3.37
N SER A 47 12.94 -29.56 3.75
CA SER A 47 14.17 -30.17 3.22
C SER A 47 14.64 -31.38 4.03
N ASN A 48 13.98 -31.67 5.15
CA ASN A 48 14.29 -32.76 6.07
C ASN A 48 15.75 -32.75 6.53
N VAL A 49 16.28 -31.55 6.80
CA VAL A 49 17.67 -31.32 7.22
C VAL A 49 17.86 -31.44 8.74
N GLY A 50 16.76 -31.49 9.51
CA GLY A 50 16.77 -31.70 10.95
C GLY A 50 16.93 -30.42 11.79
N PHE A 51 16.96 -29.25 11.16
CA PHE A 51 17.00 -27.93 11.81
C PHE A 51 16.20 -26.94 10.96
N LEU A 52 15.83 -25.80 11.55
CA LEU A 52 15.16 -24.70 10.86
C LEU A 52 16.09 -23.49 10.79
N ASP A 53 16.29 -22.97 9.58
CA ASP A 53 16.93 -21.66 9.37
C ASP A 53 15.90 -20.57 9.02
N ASP A 54 16.36 -19.32 8.97
CA ASP A 54 15.52 -18.17 8.61
C ASP A 54 14.74 -18.39 7.31
N ALA A 55 15.37 -19.00 6.30
CA ALA A 55 14.77 -19.19 4.98
C ALA A 55 13.66 -20.26 4.99
N GLN A 56 13.86 -21.36 5.72
CA GLN A 56 12.85 -22.39 5.91
C GLN A 56 11.62 -21.86 6.65
N ILE A 57 11.85 -21.04 7.69
CA ILE A 57 10.77 -20.43 8.46
C ILE A 57 10.03 -19.39 7.62
N GLU A 58 10.72 -18.52 6.88
CA GLU A 58 10.10 -17.57 5.94
C GLU A 58 9.21 -18.28 4.91
N LYS A 59 9.69 -19.41 4.36
CA LYS A 59 8.94 -20.20 3.38
C LYS A 59 7.70 -20.87 3.99
N GLY A 60 7.82 -21.43 5.19
CA GLY A 60 6.69 -22.02 5.90
C GLY A 60 5.63 -20.98 6.30
N LEU A 61 6.05 -19.82 6.80
CA LEU A 61 5.16 -18.71 7.14
C LEU A 61 4.43 -18.17 5.90
N SER A 62 5.14 -18.04 4.78
CA SER A 62 4.53 -17.66 3.50
C SER A 62 3.46 -18.66 3.05
N SER A 63 3.70 -19.96 3.26
CA SER A 63 2.72 -21.03 2.98
C SER A 63 1.48 -20.96 3.86
N LEU A 64 1.60 -20.37 5.06
CA LEU A 64 0.48 -20.06 5.96
C LEU A 64 -0.20 -18.73 5.63
N ARG A 65 0.12 -18.11 4.48
CA ARG A 65 -0.35 -16.79 4.04
C ARG A 65 0.04 -15.64 4.97
N ILE A 66 1.05 -15.85 5.81
CA ILE A 66 1.63 -14.80 6.64
C ILE A 66 2.70 -14.11 5.78
N PRO A 67 2.59 -12.80 5.49
CA PRO A 67 3.48 -12.14 4.52
C PRO A 67 4.95 -12.21 4.93
N PRO A 68 5.88 -12.61 4.03
CA PRO A 68 7.33 -12.68 4.31
C PRO A 68 7.99 -11.30 4.49
N LYS A 69 7.24 -10.20 4.31
CA LYS A 69 7.74 -8.83 4.45
C LYS A 69 8.09 -8.45 5.90
N TYR A 70 7.69 -9.26 6.87
CA TYR A 70 7.93 -9.01 8.28
C TYR A 70 9.05 -9.90 8.78
N ARG A 71 9.98 -9.33 9.56
CA ARG A 71 11.12 -10.03 10.18
C ARG A 71 10.70 -11.10 11.22
N TYR A 72 9.46 -11.62 11.16
CA TYR A 72 8.94 -12.66 12.03
C TYR A 72 9.83 -13.90 12.05
N ALA A 73 10.33 -14.35 10.89
CA ALA A 73 11.18 -15.52 10.83
C ALA A 73 12.50 -15.32 11.59
N ARG A 74 13.16 -14.17 11.38
CA ARG A 74 14.42 -13.83 12.06
C ARG A 74 14.23 -13.63 13.56
N ASP A 75 13.16 -12.94 13.96
CA ASP A 75 12.86 -12.72 15.38
C ASP A 75 12.45 -14.05 16.05
N PHE A 76 11.73 -14.91 15.34
CA PHE A 76 11.38 -16.27 15.79
C PHE A 76 12.62 -17.14 15.95
N VAL A 77 13.52 -17.20 14.97
CA VAL A 77 14.81 -17.90 15.07
C VAL A 77 15.60 -17.37 16.26
N LYS A 78 15.71 -16.03 16.40
CA LYS A 78 16.44 -15.41 17.49
C LYS A 78 15.89 -15.73 18.89
N VAL A 79 14.57 -15.94 19.01
CA VAL A 79 13.93 -16.30 20.27
C VAL A 79 14.03 -17.80 20.55
N CYS A 80 14.02 -18.64 19.51
CA CYS A 80 14.11 -20.10 19.65
C CYS A 80 15.55 -20.61 19.82
N ASP A 81 16.51 -19.99 19.13
CA ASP A 81 17.93 -20.36 19.08
C ASP A 81 18.61 -20.05 20.42
N ALA A 82 18.55 -21.01 21.34
CA ALA A 82 19.09 -20.90 22.69
C ALA A 82 20.63 -20.98 22.68
N ASN A 83 21.20 -21.71 21.73
CA ASN A 83 22.62 -21.97 21.63
C ASN A 83 23.39 -20.92 20.77
N ARG A 84 22.67 -20.07 20.04
CA ARG A 84 23.13 -18.98 19.17
C ARG A 84 23.94 -19.45 17.95
N ASP A 85 23.64 -20.61 17.39
CA ASP A 85 24.28 -21.12 16.18
C ASP A 85 23.61 -20.66 14.87
N GLY A 86 22.52 -19.88 14.98
CA GLY A 86 21.74 -19.36 13.85
C GLY A 86 20.78 -20.39 13.25
N ARG A 87 20.51 -21.49 13.96
CA ARG A 87 19.59 -22.55 13.56
C ARG A 87 18.69 -22.88 14.75
N VAL A 88 17.54 -23.49 14.47
CA VAL A 88 16.62 -23.97 15.50
C VAL A 88 16.46 -25.47 15.36
N ASP A 89 16.96 -26.22 16.32
CA ASP A 89 16.73 -27.66 16.37
C ASP A 89 15.33 -28.01 16.93
N TYR A 90 14.96 -29.30 16.88
CA TYR A 90 13.66 -29.73 17.37
C TYR A 90 13.46 -29.50 18.87
N ASP A 91 14.50 -29.64 19.69
CA ASP A 91 14.40 -29.48 21.13
C ASP A 91 14.25 -28.00 21.51
N GLU A 92 14.93 -27.10 20.80
CA GLU A 92 14.77 -25.64 20.89
C GLU A 92 13.37 -25.21 20.46
N PHE A 93 12.91 -25.70 19.31
CA PHE A 93 11.55 -25.44 18.81
C PHE A 93 10.51 -25.92 19.82
N ARG A 94 10.68 -27.13 20.38
CA ARG A 94 9.77 -27.68 21.39
C ARG A 94 9.74 -26.83 22.66
N ARG A 95 10.89 -26.40 23.18
CA ARG A 95 10.93 -25.52 24.37
C ARG A 95 10.18 -24.22 24.15
N TYR A 96 10.33 -23.62 22.96
CA TYR A 96 9.58 -22.43 22.60
C TYR A 96 8.07 -22.71 22.56
N MET A 97 7.64 -23.82 21.93
CA MET A 97 6.22 -24.21 21.90
C MET A 97 5.65 -24.44 23.31
N ASP A 98 6.39 -25.10 24.20
CA ASP A 98 6.00 -25.33 25.59
C ASP A 98 5.80 -24.01 26.35
N ALA A 99 6.74 -23.08 26.22
CA ALA A 99 6.64 -21.77 26.86
C ALA A 99 5.49 -20.94 26.27
N LYS A 100 5.33 -20.96 24.95
CA LYS A 100 4.34 -20.14 24.23
C LYS A 100 2.92 -20.60 24.49
N GLU A 101 2.63 -21.90 24.47
CA GLU A 101 1.28 -22.39 24.78
C GLU A 101 0.86 -22.09 26.22
N LEU A 102 1.80 -22.14 27.17
CA LEU A 102 1.54 -21.78 28.56
C LEU A 102 1.25 -20.27 28.71
N GLU A 103 2.05 -19.44 28.05
CA GLU A 103 1.86 -17.99 28.00
C GLU A 103 0.49 -17.62 27.41
N LEU A 104 0.13 -18.23 26.27
CA LEU A 104 -1.16 -18.00 25.61
C LEU A 104 -2.33 -18.44 26.47
N TYR A 105 -2.19 -19.57 27.19
CA TYR A 105 -3.23 -20.05 28.12
C TYR A 105 -3.43 -19.10 29.30
N MET A 106 -2.34 -18.54 29.85
CA MET A 106 -2.43 -17.55 30.94
C MET A 106 -3.23 -16.31 30.53
N ILE A 107 -3.01 -15.81 29.32
CA ILE A 107 -3.72 -14.64 28.81
C ILE A 107 -5.15 -14.99 28.46
N PHE A 108 -5.38 -16.16 27.87
CA PHE A 108 -6.72 -16.65 27.57
C PHE A 108 -7.57 -16.68 28.85
N GLN A 109 -7.05 -17.24 29.95
CA GLN A 109 -7.74 -17.25 31.25
C GLN A 109 -7.92 -15.86 31.87
N ALA A 110 -7.06 -14.89 31.51
CA ALA A 110 -7.21 -13.51 31.96
C ALA A 110 -8.31 -12.77 31.20
N ILE A 111 -8.63 -13.19 29.98
CA ILE A 111 -9.72 -12.65 29.15
C ILE A 111 -11.05 -13.35 29.47
N ASP A 112 -11.06 -14.67 29.67
CA ASP A 112 -12.25 -15.47 30.01
C ASP A 112 -12.69 -15.22 31.47
N LEU A 113 -13.29 -14.04 31.68
CA LEU A 113 -13.79 -13.57 32.98
C LEU A 113 -14.94 -14.43 33.50
N GLN A 114 -15.73 -15.01 32.59
CA GLN A 114 -16.84 -15.89 32.93
C GLN A 114 -16.40 -17.33 33.25
N HIS A 115 -15.13 -17.66 33.02
CA HIS A 115 -14.57 -19.00 33.17
C HIS A 115 -15.36 -20.06 32.38
N SER A 116 -15.81 -19.66 31.20
CA SER A 116 -16.62 -20.47 30.30
C SER A 116 -15.77 -21.47 29.50
N GLY A 117 -14.46 -21.22 29.39
CA GLY A 117 -13.54 -21.96 28.53
C GLY A 117 -13.44 -21.38 27.12
N ASP A 118 -14.20 -20.34 26.81
CA ASP A 118 -14.29 -19.66 25.52
C ASP A 118 -14.23 -18.12 25.74
N ILE A 119 -13.76 -17.37 24.75
CA ILE A 119 -13.75 -15.90 24.80
C ILE A 119 -14.93 -15.36 23.99
N CYS A 120 -15.82 -14.63 24.65
CA CYS A 120 -16.90 -13.91 24.00
C CYS A 120 -16.45 -12.52 23.48
N PRO A 121 -17.15 -11.92 22.50
CA PRO A 121 -16.84 -10.58 22.00
C PRO A 121 -16.76 -9.52 23.12
N GLU A 122 -17.65 -9.60 24.10
CA GLU A 122 -17.71 -8.66 25.21
C GLU A 122 -16.49 -8.76 26.13
N GLU A 123 -15.98 -9.97 26.36
CA GLU A 123 -14.80 -10.22 27.19
C GLU A 123 -13.52 -9.74 26.49
N LEU A 124 -13.42 -10.01 25.18
CA LEU A 124 -12.31 -9.50 24.37
C LEU A 124 -12.30 -7.97 24.32
N TRP A 125 -13.47 -7.35 24.16
CA TRP A 125 -13.63 -5.91 24.21
C TRP A 125 -13.16 -5.33 25.54
N GLU A 126 -13.61 -5.90 26.66
CA GLU A 126 -13.23 -5.45 27.99
C GLU A 126 -11.73 -5.58 28.23
N ALA A 127 -11.12 -6.69 27.79
CA ALA A 127 -9.67 -6.88 27.86
C ALA A 127 -8.90 -5.81 27.07
N LEU A 128 -9.35 -5.47 25.86
CA LEU A 128 -8.73 -4.45 25.01
C LEU A 128 -8.85 -3.05 25.64
N VAL A 129 -10.02 -2.69 26.15
CA VAL A 129 -10.23 -1.40 26.83
C VAL A 129 -9.38 -1.30 28.10
N ASN A 130 -9.27 -2.38 28.88
CA ASN A 130 -8.42 -2.42 30.07
C ASN A 130 -6.92 -2.31 29.74
N ALA A 131 -6.52 -2.71 28.53
CA ALA A 131 -5.18 -2.50 27.99
C ALA A 131 -4.97 -1.08 27.43
N GLY A 132 -5.97 -0.20 27.49
CA GLY A 132 -5.90 1.18 26.98
C GLY A 132 -6.17 1.32 25.49
N ILE A 133 -6.76 0.30 24.85
CA ILE A 133 -7.06 0.28 23.42
C ILE A 133 -8.54 0.61 23.20
N GLU A 134 -8.80 1.71 22.49
CA GLU A 134 -10.13 2.03 21.98
C GLU A 134 -10.34 1.32 20.63
N ILE A 135 -11.16 0.28 20.62
CA ILE A 135 -11.58 -0.45 19.41
C ILE A 135 -13.03 -0.08 19.06
N LYS A 136 -13.46 -0.18 17.81
CA LYS A 136 -14.89 -0.02 17.44
C LYS A 136 -15.59 -1.37 17.29
N ASP A 137 -16.92 -1.42 17.41
CA ASP A 137 -17.71 -2.65 17.22
C ASP A 137 -17.39 -3.41 15.91
N LYS A 138 -17.13 -2.68 14.82
CA LYS A 138 -16.77 -3.28 13.53
C LYS A 138 -15.38 -3.89 13.51
N GLU A 139 -14.43 -3.27 14.21
CA GLU A 139 -13.05 -3.76 14.32
C GLU A 139 -13.01 -4.96 15.25
N LEU A 140 -13.77 -4.93 16.34
CA LEU A 140 -13.96 -6.08 17.23
C LEU A 140 -14.58 -7.26 16.48
N ALA A 141 -15.63 -7.04 15.69
CA ALA A 141 -16.25 -8.09 14.88
C ALA A 141 -15.27 -8.69 13.86
N ALA A 142 -14.43 -7.85 13.22
CA ALA A 142 -13.40 -8.30 12.30
C ALA A 142 -12.24 -9.03 13.01
N PHE A 143 -11.95 -8.69 14.27
CA PHE A 143 -11.05 -9.46 15.11
C PHE A 143 -11.63 -10.84 15.36
N MET A 144 -12.87 -10.91 15.87
CA MET A 144 -13.57 -12.16 16.14
C MET A 144 -13.59 -13.04 14.89
N GLU A 145 -14.08 -12.55 13.75
CA GLU A 145 -14.18 -13.30 12.48
C GLU A 145 -12.81 -13.84 11.98
N HIS A 146 -11.71 -13.18 12.35
CA HIS A 146 -10.38 -13.62 11.92
C HIS A 146 -9.82 -14.75 12.80
N VAL A 147 -10.13 -14.74 14.09
CA VAL A 147 -9.62 -15.73 15.05
C VAL A 147 -10.56 -16.92 15.16
N ASP A 148 -11.87 -16.67 15.17
CA ASP A 148 -12.94 -17.67 15.12
C ASP A 148 -12.96 -18.34 13.73
N LYS A 149 -12.44 -19.56 13.64
CA LYS A 149 -12.30 -20.28 12.37
C LYS A 149 -13.57 -21.01 11.99
N ASP A 150 -14.35 -21.46 12.97
CA ASP A 150 -15.59 -22.20 12.73
C ASP A 150 -16.82 -21.28 12.60
N ASN A 151 -16.65 -19.97 12.86
CA ASN A 151 -17.65 -18.89 12.77
C ASN A 151 -18.83 -19.10 13.72
N ASN A 152 -18.59 -19.69 14.89
CA ASN A 152 -19.62 -19.92 15.90
C ASN A 152 -19.88 -18.69 16.80
N GLY A 153 -19.08 -17.62 16.68
CA GLY A 153 -19.20 -16.35 17.39
C GLY A 153 -18.44 -16.27 18.72
N ILE A 154 -17.66 -17.29 19.07
CA ILE A 154 -16.83 -17.37 20.27
C ILE A 154 -15.41 -17.82 19.87
N ILE A 155 -14.40 -17.43 20.64
CA ILE A 155 -13.02 -17.87 20.39
C ILE A 155 -12.64 -18.96 21.39
N THR A 156 -12.42 -20.17 20.89
CA THR A 156 -11.91 -21.28 21.71
C THR A 156 -10.41 -21.11 21.98
N PHE A 157 -9.89 -21.77 23.03
CA PHE A 157 -8.44 -21.77 23.27
C PHE A 157 -7.64 -22.34 22.10
N GLN A 158 -8.20 -23.32 21.38
CA GLN A 158 -7.56 -23.89 20.20
C GLN A 158 -7.36 -22.86 19.09
N GLU A 159 -8.37 -22.05 18.80
CA GLU A 159 -8.33 -21.00 17.79
C GLU A 159 -7.40 -19.86 18.19
N TRP A 160 -7.48 -19.44 19.45
CA TRP A 160 -6.57 -18.46 20.03
C TRP A 160 -5.11 -18.89 19.95
N ARG A 161 -4.84 -20.16 20.30
CA ARG A 161 -3.51 -20.77 20.19
C ARG A 161 -3.06 -20.76 18.73
N ASP A 162 -3.86 -21.31 17.83
CA ASP A 162 -3.48 -21.47 16.42
C ASP A 162 -3.20 -20.13 15.74
N PHE A 163 -3.87 -19.06 16.18
CA PHE A 163 -3.62 -17.70 15.71
C PHE A 163 -2.27 -17.15 16.20
N LEU A 164 -1.87 -17.40 17.45
CA LEU A 164 -0.73 -16.74 18.11
C LEU A 164 0.51 -17.62 18.33
N LEU A 165 0.43 -18.93 18.04
CA LEU A 165 1.47 -19.91 18.39
C LEU A 165 2.85 -19.59 17.82
N LEU A 166 2.89 -18.94 16.66
CA LEU A 166 4.13 -18.58 15.95
C LEU A 166 4.54 -17.12 16.17
N HIS A 167 3.88 -16.41 17.09
CA HIS A 167 4.16 -15.01 17.38
C HIS A 167 5.38 -14.86 18.31
N PRO A 168 6.50 -14.26 17.85
CA PRO A 168 7.76 -14.28 18.59
C PRO A 168 7.84 -13.29 19.77
N HIS A 169 6.93 -12.32 19.85
CA HIS A 169 6.91 -11.36 20.96
C HIS A 169 6.10 -11.91 22.14
N GLU A 170 6.29 -11.29 23.30
CA GLU A 170 5.48 -11.55 24.49
C GLU A 170 4.00 -11.38 24.15
N ALA A 171 3.20 -12.36 24.52
CA ALA A 171 1.77 -12.31 24.32
C ALA A 171 1.19 -11.35 25.39
N THR A 172 0.89 -10.13 24.97
CA THR A 172 0.13 -9.15 25.75
C THR A 172 -1.08 -8.77 24.92
N ILE A 173 -2.16 -8.30 25.57
CA ILE A 173 -3.37 -7.85 24.85
C ILE A 173 -3.02 -6.80 23.79
N GLU A 174 -2.09 -5.90 24.11
CA GLU A 174 -1.57 -4.89 23.18
C GLU A 174 -0.81 -5.50 22.00
N ASN A 175 0.12 -6.42 22.25
CA ASN A 175 0.88 -7.06 21.19
C ASN A 175 0.00 -7.94 20.29
N ILE A 176 -1.01 -8.58 20.86
CA ILE A 176 -1.98 -9.41 20.16
C ILE A 176 -2.87 -8.55 19.28
N TYR A 177 -3.39 -7.42 19.79
CA TYR A 177 -4.14 -6.47 18.99
C TYR A 177 -3.31 -5.92 17.83
N HIS A 178 -2.08 -5.48 18.10
CA HIS A 178 -1.18 -5.02 17.03
C HIS A 178 -0.76 -6.14 16.08
N HIS A 179 -0.72 -7.40 16.53
CA HIS A 179 -0.49 -8.54 15.66
C HIS A 179 -1.66 -8.70 14.68
N TRP A 180 -2.90 -8.71 15.19
CA TRP A 180 -4.11 -8.74 14.35
C TRP A 180 -4.20 -7.54 13.41
N GLU A 181 -3.99 -6.32 13.93
CA GLU A 181 -4.01 -5.08 13.16
C GLU A 181 -3.00 -5.15 12.02
N ARG A 182 -1.78 -5.62 12.30
CA ARG A 182 -0.76 -5.81 11.26
C ARG A 182 -1.15 -6.91 10.28
N VAL A 183 -1.59 -8.09 10.73
CA VAL A 183 -1.92 -9.19 9.82
C VAL A 183 -3.14 -8.84 8.92
N CYS A 184 -4.06 -7.99 9.39
CA CYS A 184 -5.33 -7.70 8.70
C CYS A 184 -5.41 -6.33 8.01
N LEU A 185 -4.68 -5.29 8.45
CA LEU A 185 -4.81 -3.90 7.93
C LEU A 185 -3.70 -3.43 6.97
N ILE A 186 -2.81 -4.32 6.51
CA ILE A 186 -1.82 -3.93 5.49
C ILE A 186 -2.45 -3.93 4.10
N ASP A 187 -3.04 -2.79 3.72
CA ASP A 187 -2.82 -2.24 2.37
C ASP A 187 -3.16 -0.73 2.31
N ILE A 188 -2.35 0.10 2.99
CA ILE A 188 -2.31 1.55 2.75
C ILE A 188 -0.98 1.88 2.07
N GLY A 189 -0.90 1.59 0.78
CA GLY A 189 0.29 1.91 -0.01
C GLY A 189 0.26 1.32 -1.42
N GLU A 190 -0.42 2.01 -2.33
CA GLU A 190 -0.31 1.83 -3.80
C GLU A 190 -0.83 0.55 -4.47
N GLN A 191 -1.27 -0.46 -3.73
CA GLN A 191 -2.25 -1.42 -4.21
C GLN A 191 -3.39 -1.42 -3.21
N ALA A 192 -4.63 -1.36 -3.69
CA ALA A 192 -5.79 -1.58 -2.83
C ALA A 192 -6.22 -3.01 -3.09
N VAL A 193 -5.59 -3.98 -2.42
CA VAL A 193 -6.16 -5.32 -2.34
C VAL A 193 -7.25 -5.27 -1.28
N ILE A 194 -8.49 -5.32 -1.73
CA ILE A 194 -9.69 -5.27 -0.89
C ILE A 194 -9.83 -6.65 -0.18
N PRO A 195 -9.97 -6.71 1.16
CA PRO A 195 -10.23 -7.96 1.88
C PRO A 195 -11.50 -8.67 1.40
N ASP A 196 -11.46 -10.00 1.34
CA ASP A 196 -12.56 -10.84 0.84
C ASP A 196 -13.49 -11.29 1.98
N GLY A 197 -14.72 -10.75 1.97
CA GLY A 197 -15.80 -11.02 2.95
C GLY A 197 -16.09 -9.71 3.71
N ILE A 198 -17.25 -9.03 3.67
CA ILE A 198 -18.67 -9.37 3.55
C ILE A 198 -19.37 -8.27 2.70
N SER A 199 -20.49 -8.58 2.02
CA SER A 199 -21.27 -7.70 1.10
C SER A 199 -20.49 -7.08 -0.09
N LYS A 200 -19.97 -7.97 -0.95
CA LYS A 200 -18.99 -7.70 -2.02
C LYS A 200 -19.35 -6.67 -3.10
N HIS A 201 -20.59 -6.19 -3.25
CA HIS A 201 -20.91 -5.20 -4.31
C HIS A 201 -21.22 -3.81 -3.79
N ALA A 202 -22.03 -3.68 -2.73
CA ALA A 202 -22.41 -2.37 -2.20
C ALA A 202 -21.20 -1.67 -1.58
N GLN A 203 -20.42 -2.36 -0.74
CA GLN A 203 -19.22 -1.81 -0.09
C GLN A 203 -18.13 -1.46 -1.12
N ARG A 204 -17.88 -2.35 -2.10
CA ARG A 204 -16.92 -2.10 -3.20
C ARG A 204 -17.30 -0.90 -4.03
N SER A 205 -18.58 -0.76 -4.38
CA SER A 205 -19.05 0.38 -5.17
C SER A 205 -18.90 1.70 -4.42
N LYS A 206 -19.15 1.71 -3.10
CA LYS A 206 -18.95 2.88 -2.24
C LYS A 206 -17.47 3.26 -2.10
N LEU A 207 -16.56 2.30 -1.91
CA LEU A 207 -15.11 2.56 -1.83
C LEU A 207 -14.56 3.08 -3.16
N LEU A 208 -14.99 2.49 -4.28
CA LEU A 208 -14.63 2.97 -5.62
C LEU A 208 -15.18 4.38 -5.88
N LEU A 209 -16.41 4.66 -5.43
CA LEU A 209 -17.00 5.98 -5.50
C LEU A 209 -16.20 6.99 -4.67
N ALA A 210 -15.86 6.65 -3.42
CA ALA A 210 -15.06 7.49 -2.53
C ALA A 210 -13.69 7.81 -3.16
N GLY A 211 -12.98 6.79 -3.65
CA GLY A 211 -11.71 6.96 -4.35
C GLY A 211 -11.82 7.76 -5.65
N GLY A 212 -12.87 7.53 -6.43
CA GLY A 212 -13.16 8.26 -7.67
C GLY A 212 -13.45 9.74 -7.44
N VAL A 213 -14.28 10.05 -6.44
CA VAL A 213 -14.61 11.44 -6.05
C VAL A 213 -13.39 12.13 -5.47
N ALA A 214 -12.63 11.48 -4.58
CA ALA A 214 -11.38 11.99 -4.04
C ALA A 214 -10.36 12.32 -5.14
N GLY A 215 -10.17 11.40 -6.08
CA GLY A 215 -9.29 11.59 -7.23
C GLY A 215 -9.75 12.71 -8.17
N ALA A 216 -11.06 12.88 -8.37
CA ALA A 216 -11.62 13.94 -9.21
C ALA A 216 -11.48 15.33 -8.57
N ILE A 217 -11.77 15.45 -7.28
CA ILE A 217 -11.64 16.71 -6.52
C ILE A 217 -10.17 17.11 -6.43
N SER A 218 -9.28 16.18 -6.07
CA SER A 218 -7.84 16.43 -6.00
C SER A 218 -7.26 16.89 -7.35
N ARG A 219 -7.59 16.21 -8.46
CA ARG A 219 -7.16 16.63 -9.80
C ARG A 219 -7.73 17.99 -10.20
N THR A 220 -8.95 18.32 -9.80
CA THR A 220 -9.56 19.61 -10.09
C THR A 220 -8.89 20.73 -9.29
N ALA A 221 -8.64 20.52 -8.00
CA ALA A 221 -7.93 21.49 -7.15
C ALA A 221 -6.50 21.77 -7.67
N THR A 222 -5.85 20.76 -8.24
CA THR A 222 -4.50 20.86 -8.79
C THR A 222 -4.42 21.17 -10.29
N ALA A 223 -5.58 21.32 -10.96
CA ALA A 223 -5.64 21.60 -12.40
C ALA A 223 -4.92 22.90 -12.83
N PRO A 224 -4.94 24.00 -12.05
CA PRO A 224 -4.18 25.20 -12.40
C PRO A 224 -2.67 24.95 -12.49
N LEU A 225 -2.12 24.10 -11.61
CA LEU A 225 -0.70 23.73 -11.61
C LEU A 225 -0.37 22.81 -12.78
N ASP A 226 -1.27 21.88 -13.12
CA ASP A 226 -1.13 21.03 -14.32
C ASP A 226 -1.09 21.84 -15.60
N ARG A 227 -2.01 22.81 -15.75
CA ARG A 227 -2.05 23.72 -16.89
C ARG A 227 -0.76 24.54 -16.97
N LEU A 228 -0.34 25.11 -15.85
CA LEU A 228 0.88 25.91 -15.75
C LEU A 228 2.13 25.10 -16.12
N LYS A 229 2.25 23.85 -15.63
CA LYS A 229 3.31 22.91 -16.02
C LYS A 229 3.37 22.76 -17.54
N VAL A 230 2.26 22.37 -18.17
CA VAL A 230 2.23 22.06 -19.60
C VAL A 230 2.54 23.29 -20.47
N VAL A 231 1.99 24.46 -20.13
CA VAL A 231 2.30 25.70 -20.84
C VAL A 231 3.79 26.06 -20.73
N LEU A 232 4.38 25.95 -19.54
CA LEU A 232 5.81 26.22 -19.33
C LEU A 232 6.71 25.22 -20.06
N GLN A 233 6.32 23.94 -20.14
CA GLN A 233 7.09 22.90 -20.83
C GLN A 233 7.18 23.15 -22.35
N VAL A 234 6.08 23.64 -22.95
CA VAL A 234 5.97 23.88 -24.39
C VAL A 234 6.52 25.25 -24.80
N GLN A 235 6.40 26.24 -23.92
CA GLN A 235 6.91 27.57 -24.17
C GLN A 235 8.45 27.57 -24.18
N ARG A 236 9.04 27.96 -25.31
CA ARG A 236 10.51 28.08 -25.45
C ARG A 236 11.07 29.46 -25.10
N THR A 237 10.22 30.48 -24.98
CA THR A 237 10.65 31.85 -24.59
C THR A 237 11.03 31.90 -23.11
N LYS A 238 12.00 32.73 -22.70
CA LYS A 238 12.55 32.79 -21.31
C LYS A 238 11.57 33.28 -20.22
N ALA A 239 10.27 33.25 -20.47
CA ALA A 239 9.27 33.68 -19.49
C ALA A 239 9.24 32.73 -18.28
N GLY A 240 9.33 33.30 -17.08
CA GLY A 240 9.18 32.56 -15.83
C GLY A 240 7.72 32.21 -15.52
N VAL A 241 7.51 31.67 -14.32
CA VAL A 241 6.19 31.26 -13.81
C VAL A 241 5.22 32.45 -13.75
N VAL A 242 5.61 33.56 -13.12
CA VAL A 242 4.73 34.73 -12.91
C VAL A 242 4.27 35.38 -14.22
N PRO A 243 5.13 35.65 -15.22
CA PRO A 243 4.67 36.13 -16.51
C PRO A 243 3.66 35.20 -17.21
N THR A 244 3.84 33.89 -17.05
CA THR A 244 2.94 32.88 -17.64
C THR A 244 1.57 32.90 -16.95
N ILE A 245 1.52 33.00 -15.62
CA ILE A 245 0.28 33.19 -14.86
C ILE A 245 -0.45 34.45 -15.32
N LYS A 246 0.26 35.59 -15.42
CA LYS A 246 -0.30 36.86 -15.91
C LYS A 246 -0.85 36.73 -17.33
N LYS A 247 -0.16 35.97 -18.20
CA LYS A 247 -0.61 35.70 -19.57
C LYS A 247 -1.91 34.91 -19.60
N ILE A 248 -2.00 33.81 -18.85
CA ILE A 248 -3.22 32.98 -18.77
C ILE A 248 -4.39 33.81 -18.23
N TRP A 249 -4.15 34.57 -17.15
CA TRP A 249 -5.16 35.44 -16.54
C TRP A 249 -5.71 36.49 -17.51
N ARG A 250 -4.83 37.15 -18.27
CA ARG A 250 -5.23 38.17 -19.26
C ARG A 250 -6.02 37.59 -20.43
N GLN A 251 -5.76 36.34 -20.82
CA GLN A 251 -6.39 35.71 -21.99
C GLN A 251 -7.74 35.08 -21.65
N ASP A 252 -7.78 34.20 -20.65
CA ASP A 252 -8.93 33.31 -20.39
C ASP A 252 -9.42 33.39 -18.92
N LYS A 253 -8.95 34.39 -18.14
CA LYS A 253 -9.26 34.59 -16.71
C LYS A 253 -9.11 33.30 -15.88
N LEU A 254 -9.97 33.08 -14.89
CA LEU A 254 -9.98 31.89 -14.03
C LEU A 254 -10.24 30.60 -14.82
N SER A 255 -11.19 30.62 -15.77
CA SER A 255 -11.53 29.45 -16.59
C SER A 255 -10.35 28.90 -17.41
N GLY A 256 -9.40 29.77 -17.79
CA GLY A 256 -8.19 29.39 -18.52
C GLY A 256 -7.31 28.38 -17.79
N PHE A 257 -7.27 28.44 -16.45
CA PHE A 257 -6.45 27.55 -15.63
C PHE A 257 -6.98 26.11 -15.59
N PHE A 258 -8.27 25.91 -15.83
CA PHE A 258 -8.93 24.59 -15.76
C PHE A 258 -9.12 23.94 -17.13
N ARG A 259 -8.64 24.58 -18.21
CA ARG A 259 -8.83 24.08 -19.57
C ARG A 259 -8.04 22.77 -19.76
N GLY A 260 -8.76 21.70 -20.10
CA GLY A 260 -8.25 20.33 -20.16
C GLY A 260 -8.52 19.49 -18.89
N ASN A 261 -9.06 20.07 -17.82
CA ASN A 261 -9.34 19.34 -16.58
C ASN A 261 -10.39 18.23 -16.77
N GLY A 262 -11.42 18.45 -17.59
CA GLY A 262 -12.42 17.41 -17.88
C GLY A 262 -11.78 16.11 -18.37
N LEU A 263 -10.89 16.20 -19.37
CA LEU A 263 -10.11 15.05 -19.86
C LEU A 263 -9.19 14.46 -18.78
N ASN A 264 -8.65 15.29 -17.89
CA ASN A 264 -7.80 14.86 -16.78
C ASN A 264 -8.56 14.00 -15.75
N VAL A 265 -9.84 14.30 -15.52
CA VAL A 265 -10.71 13.55 -14.60
C VAL A 265 -11.32 12.33 -15.29
N THR A 266 -11.80 12.47 -16.54
CA THR A 266 -12.42 11.35 -17.27
C THR A 266 -11.45 10.22 -17.57
N LYS A 267 -10.17 10.51 -17.85
CA LYS A 267 -9.20 9.47 -18.21
C LYS A 267 -8.81 8.54 -17.06
N VAL A 268 -9.09 8.92 -15.81
CA VAL A 268 -8.58 8.24 -14.61
C VAL A 268 -9.15 6.83 -14.48
N ALA A 269 -10.48 6.72 -14.54
CA ALA A 269 -11.17 5.45 -14.41
C ALA A 269 -10.73 4.44 -15.49
N PRO A 270 -10.74 4.76 -16.79
CA PRO A 270 -10.29 3.81 -17.81
C PRO A 270 -8.77 3.54 -17.73
N GLU A 271 -7.94 4.52 -17.36
CA GLU A 271 -6.50 4.31 -17.15
C GLU A 271 -6.24 3.29 -16.04
N SER A 272 -6.88 3.45 -14.88
CA SER A 272 -6.78 2.51 -13.76
C SER A 272 -7.34 1.13 -14.11
N ALA A 273 -8.48 1.05 -14.78
CA ALA A 273 -9.10 -0.23 -15.16
C ALA A 273 -8.21 -1.02 -16.13
N ILE A 274 -7.66 -0.36 -17.15
CA ILE A 274 -6.76 -1.02 -18.11
C ILE A 274 -5.45 -1.42 -17.44
N LYS A 275 -4.89 -0.57 -16.57
CA LYS A 275 -3.68 -0.90 -15.81
C LYS A 275 -3.90 -2.13 -14.94
N PHE A 276 -5.02 -2.20 -14.21
CA PHE A 276 -5.34 -3.35 -13.38
C PHE A 276 -5.54 -4.61 -14.21
N ALA A 277 -6.33 -4.55 -15.28
CA ALA A 277 -6.54 -5.69 -16.16
C ALA A 277 -5.21 -6.19 -16.77
N ALA A 278 -4.36 -5.28 -17.25
CA ALA A 278 -3.06 -5.63 -17.81
C ALA A 278 -2.14 -6.23 -16.73
N TYR A 279 -2.18 -5.72 -15.51
CA TYR A 279 -1.40 -6.27 -14.40
C TYR A 279 -1.80 -7.70 -14.08
N GLU A 280 -3.10 -7.98 -13.94
CA GLU A 280 -3.62 -9.34 -13.70
C GLU A 280 -3.28 -10.31 -14.84
N MET A 281 -3.30 -9.86 -16.09
CA MET A 281 -2.89 -10.68 -17.24
C MET A 281 -1.38 -10.96 -17.27
N LEU A 282 -0.55 -10.04 -16.77
CA LEU A 282 0.92 -10.17 -16.75
C LEU A 282 1.43 -11.02 -15.58
N LYS A 283 0.69 -11.06 -14.46
CA LYS A 283 1.05 -11.83 -13.28
C LYS A 283 1.40 -13.30 -13.57
N PRO A 284 0.52 -14.11 -14.19
CA PRO A 284 0.79 -15.53 -14.43
C PRO A 284 1.93 -15.75 -15.44
N ILE A 285 2.13 -14.80 -16.36
CA ILE A 285 3.20 -14.87 -17.37
C ILE A 285 4.58 -14.68 -16.72
N ILE A 286 4.68 -13.79 -15.73
CA ILE A 286 5.93 -13.42 -15.07
C ILE A 286 6.20 -14.29 -13.83
N GLY A 287 5.16 -14.69 -13.10
CA GLY A 287 5.26 -15.52 -11.88
C GLY A 287 5.44 -17.01 -12.12
N GLY A 288 5.33 -17.49 -13.37
CA GLY A 288 5.50 -18.91 -13.69
C GLY A 288 4.50 -19.83 -12.97
N ALA A 289 4.90 -21.08 -12.73
CA ALA A 289 4.04 -22.13 -12.15
C ALA A 289 3.71 -21.91 -10.66
N ASP A 290 4.53 -21.14 -9.94
CA ASP A 290 4.38 -20.93 -8.49
C ASP A 290 3.53 -19.70 -8.14
N GLY A 291 3.17 -18.86 -9.13
CA GLY A 291 2.31 -17.69 -8.93
C GLY A 291 2.91 -16.55 -8.09
N GLU A 292 4.07 -16.76 -7.46
CA GLU A 292 4.78 -15.76 -6.68
C GLU A 292 5.67 -14.88 -7.56
N ILE A 293 5.47 -13.57 -7.42
CA ILE A 293 6.24 -12.57 -8.15
C ILE A 293 7.14 -11.85 -7.15
N GLY A 294 8.46 -12.03 -7.29
CA GLY A 294 9.44 -11.28 -6.49
C GLY A 294 9.33 -9.75 -6.69
N PRO A 295 9.99 -8.93 -5.85
CA PRO A 295 9.93 -7.46 -5.94
C PRO A 295 10.23 -6.92 -7.36
N SER A 296 11.25 -7.46 -8.02
CA SER A 296 11.62 -7.13 -9.40
C SER A 296 10.55 -7.52 -10.43
N GLY A 297 9.91 -8.68 -10.25
CA GLY A 297 8.81 -9.11 -11.10
C GLY A 297 7.55 -8.26 -10.91
N ARG A 298 7.27 -7.77 -9.68
CA ARG A 298 6.14 -6.86 -9.40
C ARG A 298 6.39 -5.50 -10.04
N LEU A 299 7.63 -5.01 -9.97
CA LEU A 299 8.06 -3.79 -10.66
C LEU A 299 7.93 -3.93 -12.18
N LEU A 300 8.37 -5.06 -12.75
CA LEU A 300 8.29 -5.33 -14.19
C LEU A 300 6.84 -5.44 -14.66
N SER A 301 6.01 -6.25 -13.98
CA SER A 301 4.58 -6.40 -14.28
C SER A 301 3.83 -5.08 -14.12
N GLY A 302 4.09 -4.32 -13.06
CA GLY A 302 3.53 -2.98 -12.86
C GLY A 302 3.95 -1.98 -13.94
N GLY A 303 5.22 -2.03 -14.37
CA GLY A 303 5.77 -1.21 -15.44
C GLY A 303 5.16 -1.52 -16.81
N LEU A 304 5.08 -2.81 -17.19
CA LEU A 304 4.44 -3.24 -18.43
C LEU A 304 2.93 -2.93 -18.42
N ALA A 305 2.24 -3.19 -17.31
CA ALA A 305 0.83 -2.84 -17.16
C ALA A 305 0.61 -1.33 -17.33
N GLY A 306 1.49 -0.52 -16.73
CA GLY A 306 1.53 0.93 -16.93
C GLY A 306 1.77 1.33 -18.38
N ALA A 307 2.67 0.66 -19.09
CA ALA A 307 2.94 0.90 -20.51
C ALA A 307 1.73 0.57 -21.40
N VAL A 308 1.03 -0.54 -21.12
CA VAL A 308 -0.21 -0.94 -21.82
C VAL A 308 -1.30 0.10 -21.58
N ALA A 309 -1.57 0.47 -20.32
CA ALA A 309 -2.55 1.48 -19.98
C ALA A 309 -2.23 2.84 -20.60
N GLN A 310 -0.96 3.28 -20.53
CA GLN A 310 -0.52 4.53 -21.13
C GLN A 310 -0.67 4.52 -22.65
N THR A 311 -0.44 3.40 -23.33
CA THR A 311 -0.64 3.27 -24.78
C THR A 311 -2.11 3.35 -25.15
N ALA A 312 -2.99 2.69 -24.40
CA ALA A 312 -4.43 2.73 -24.64
C ALA A 312 -5.04 4.13 -24.41
N ILE A 313 -4.62 4.83 -23.36
CA ILE A 313 -5.11 6.17 -22.99
C ILE A 313 -4.42 7.29 -23.76
N TYR A 314 -3.33 7.00 -24.47
CA TYR A 314 -2.49 8.00 -25.11
C TYR A 314 -3.23 9.00 -26.01
N PRO A 315 -4.24 8.61 -26.82
CA PRO A 315 -5.02 9.56 -27.61
C PRO A 315 -5.69 10.66 -26.76
N MET A 316 -6.22 10.33 -25.59
CA MET A 316 -6.80 11.30 -24.66
C MET A 316 -5.75 12.26 -24.10
N ASP A 317 -4.55 11.73 -23.77
CA ASP A 317 -3.43 12.54 -23.29
C ASP A 317 -2.96 13.54 -24.37
N LEU A 318 -2.88 13.14 -25.65
CA LEU A 318 -2.52 14.06 -26.73
C LEU A 318 -3.56 15.19 -26.85
N VAL A 319 -4.86 14.83 -26.94
CA VAL A 319 -5.93 15.82 -27.09
C VAL A 319 -5.96 16.77 -25.88
N LYS A 320 -5.74 16.24 -24.66
CA LYS A 320 -5.58 17.05 -23.45
C LYS A 320 -4.42 18.04 -23.60
N THR A 321 -3.24 17.59 -24.00
CA THR A 321 -2.06 18.45 -24.15
C THR A 321 -2.31 19.54 -25.21
N ARG A 322 -2.93 19.21 -26.34
CA ARG A 322 -3.30 20.19 -27.40
C ARG A 322 -4.32 21.21 -26.92
N LEU A 323 -5.34 20.75 -26.20
CA LEU A 323 -6.29 21.65 -25.54
C LEU A 323 -5.60 22.49 -24.45
N GLN A 324 -4.54 21.96 -23.83
CA GLN A 324 -3.72 22.63 -22.83
C GLN A 324 -2.81 23.73 -23.37
N THR A 325 -2.41 23.62 -24.62
CA THR A 325 -1.49 24.55 -25.27
C THR A 325 -2.17 25.45 -26.30
N TYR A 326 -3.43 25.17 -26.63
CA TYR A 326 -4.20 25.97 -27.58
C TYR A 326 -4.26 27.45 -27.18
N VAL A 327 -3.78 28.31 -28.07
CA VAL A 327 -3.82 29.76 -27.91
C VAL A 327 -5.22 30.22 -28.28
N SER A 328 -5.94 30.80 -27.31
CA SER A 328 -7.24 31.45 -27.55
C SER A 328 -7.04 32.61 -28.52
N GLU A 329 -7.50 32.49 -29.76
CA GLU A 329 -7.80 33.65 -30.60
C GLU A 329 -9.22 34.12 -30.24
N LEU A 330 -9.36 35.37 -29.78
CA LEU A 330 -10.65 35.99 -29.40
C LEU A 330 -11.39 35.34 -28.21
N GLY A 331 -10.68 34.63 -27.32
CA GLY A 331 -11.28 34.04 -26.12
C GLY A 331 -12.19 32.84 -26.38
N LYS A 332 -12.27 32.34 -27.63
CA LYS A 332 -13.04 31.14 -27.97
C LYS A 332 -12.17 29.89 -27.80
N THR A 333 -12.62 29.00 -26.93
CA THR A 333 -12.06 27.66 -26.78
C THR A 333 -12.49 26.79 -27.96
N PRO A 334 -11.60 25.96 -28.54
CA PRO A 334 -12.01 25.01 -29.54
C PRO A 334 -12.87 23.92 -28.88
N ASN A 335 -13.98 23.57 -29.51
CA ASN A 335 -14.77 22.41 -29.10
C ASN A 335 -13.88 21.16 -29.16
N LEU A 336 -13.93 20.31 -28.12
CA LEU A 336 -13.12 19.10 -28.00
C LEU A 336 -13.24 18.20 -29.25
N TRP A 337 -14.46 18.01 -29.73
CA TRP A 337 -14.75 17.25 -30.94
C TRP A 337 -14.10 17.87 -32.18
N ARG A 338 -14.18 19.20 -32.33
CA ARG A 338 -13.58 19.92 -33.45
C ARG A 338 -12.06 19.76 -33.45
N LEU A 339 -11.41 19.96 -32.29
CA LEU A 339 -9.97 19.77 -32.13
C LEU A 339 -9.55 18.33 -32.48
N THR A 340 -10.29 17.33 -31.99
CA THR A 340 -10.01 15.92 -32.27
C THR A 340 -10.15 15.59 -33.76
N LYS A 341 -11.21 16.12 -34.40
CA LYS A 341 -11.46 15.95 -35.84
C LYS A 341 -10.38 16.64 -36.67
N GLU A 342 -9.92 17.82 -36.27
CA GLU A 342 -8.83 18.56 -36.94
C GLU A 342 -7.52 17.78 -36.87
N ILE A 343 -7.15 17.23 -35.71
CA ILE A 343 -5.97 16.35 -35.56
C ILE A 343 -6.08 15.14 -36.50
N TRP A 344 -7.25 14.47 -36.51
CA TRP A 344 -7.48 13.31 -37.36
C TRP A 344 -7.35 13.62 -38.85
N MET A 345 -7.95 14.71 -39.32
CA MET A 345 -7.98 15.05 -40.75
C MET A 345 -6.67 15.68 -41.25
N GLN A 346 -5.99 16.49 -40.44
CA GLN A 346 -4.79 17.24 -40.87
C GLN A 346 -3.48 16.49 -40.58
N GLU A 347 -3.37 15.85 -39.41
CA GLU A 347 -2.14 15.17 -38.99
C GLU A 347 -2.21 13.64 -39.17
N GLY A 348 -3.42 13.08 -39.22
CA GLY A 348 -3.68 11.66 -39.38
C GLY A 348 -3.73 10.86 -38.06
N PRO A 349 -4.13 9.58 -38.11
CA PRO A 349 -4.32 8.74 -36.90
C PRO A 349 -3.04 8.54 -36.09
N ARG A 350 -1.87 8.53 -36.74
CA ARG A 350 -0.57 8.36 -36.04
C ARG A 350 -0.21 9.54 -35.15
N ALA A 351 -0.79 10.72 -35.40
CA ALA A 351 -0.55 11.91 -34.60
C ALA A 351 -0.97 11.72 -33.14
N PHE A 352 -2.05 10.96 -32.89
CA PHE A 352 -2.54 10.63 -31.56
C PHE A 352 -1.51 9.98 -30.66
N TYR A 353 -0.49 9.31 -31.22
CA TYR A 353 0.56 8.61 -30.48
C TYR A 353 1.90 9.37 -30.44
N LYS A 354 1.91 10.64 -30.85
CA LYS A 354 3.14 11.44 -30.89
C LYS A 354 3.67 11.71 -29.47
N GLY A 355 4.91 11.29 -29.23
CA GLY A 355 5.56 11.36 -27.92
C GLY A 355 5.37 10.10 -27.07
N LEU A 356 4.80 9.01 -27.61
CA LEU A 356 4.64 7.76 -26.87
C LEU A 356 6.01 7.17 -26.49
N CYS A 357 6.99 7.16 -27.39
CA CYS A 357 8.33 6.64 -27.12
C CYS A 357 9.00 7.27 -25.88
N PRO A 358 9.17 8.61 -25.77
CA PRO A 358 9.75 9.20 -24.56
C PRO A 358 8.89 8.96 -23.32
N SER A 359 7.57 8.78 -23.47
CA SER A 359 6.70 8.39 -22.37
C SER A 359 7.03 6.98 -21.84
N LEU A 360 7.14 6.00 -22.74
CA LEU A 360 7.39 4.60 -22.38
C LEU A 360 8.78 4.41 -21.79
N ILE A 361 9.80 5.04 -22.39
CA ILE A 361 11.18 5.02 -21.89
C ILE A 361 11.25 5.56 -20.46
N GLY A 362 10.41 6.54 -20.10
CA GLY A 362 10.40 7.14 -18.77
C GLY A 362 9.79 6.28 -17.66
N ILE A 363 8.95 5.28 -17.99
CA ILE A 363 8.20 4.50 -16.99
C ILE A 363 9.14 3.67 -16.10
N ILE A 364 10.02 2.86 -16.72
CA ILE A 364 10.88 1.93 -15.99
C ILE A 364 11.93 2.67 -15.14
N PRO A 365 12.67 3.67 -15.65
CA PRO A 365 13.62 4.43 -14.85
C PRO A 365 12.95 5.19 -13.71
N TYR A 366 11.75 5.75 -13.94
CA TYR A 366 10.99 6.39 -12.87
C TYR A 366 10.72 5.40 -11.73
N ALA A 367 10.13 4.25 -12.05
CA ALA A 367 9.74 3.27 -11.06
C ALA A 367 10.94 2.66 -10.32
N GLY A 368 12.05 2.41 -11.04
CA GLY A 368 13.28 1.90 -10.44
C GLY A 368 13.95 2.91 -9.49
N ILE A 369 14.04 4.18 -9.88
CA ILE A 369 14.63 5.24 -9.05
C ILE A 369 13.74 5.53 -7.84
N ASP A 370 12.43 5.61 -8.04
CA ASP A 370 11.46 5.83 -6.97
C ASP A 370 11.55 4.71 -5.92
N LEU A 371 11.52 3.45 -6.34
CA LEU A 371 11.65 2.31 -5.42
C LEU A 371 12.98 2.32 -4.67
N ALA A 372 14.11 2.48 -5.38
CA ALA A 372 15.43 2.49 -4.75
C ALA A 372 15.60 3.66 -3.77
N ALA A 373 15.09 4.84 -4.13
CA ALA A 373 15.12 6.01 -3.26
C ALA A 373 14.18 5.84 -2.06
N TYR A 374 13.00 5.26 -2.25
CA TYR A 374 12.06 4.98 -1.17
C TYR A 374 12.66 4.02 -0.15
N GLU A 375 13.22 2.89 -0.61
CA GLU A 375 13.88 1.91 0.27
C GLU A 375 15.06 2.54 1.02
N SER A 376 15.91 3.30 0.34
CA SER A 376 17.04 4.00 0.96
C SER A 376 16.59 5.02 2.01
N LEU A 377 15.52 5.78 1.73
CA LEU A 377 14.96 6.75 2.67
C LEU A 377 14.28 6.06 3.85
N LYS A 378 13.62 4.92 3.61
CA LYS A 378 13.01 4.09 4.66
C LYS A 378 14.09 3.56 5.60
N ASP A 379 15.19 3.03 5.07
CA ASP A 379 16.30 2.54 5.87
C ASP A 379 17.01 3.67 6.64
N LEU A 380 17.22 4.83 6.01
CA LEU A 380 17.73 6.02 6.69
C LEU A 380 16.82 6.44 7.86
N SER A 381 15.51 6.42 7.67
CA SER A 381 14.55 6.76 8.73
C SER A 381 14.62 5.78 9.91
N ARG A 382 14.85 4.49 9.65
CA ARG A 382 15.03 3.47 10.70
C ARG A 382 16.30 3.73 11.52
N THR A 383 17.41 4.04 10.86
CA THR A 383 18.69 4.30 11.53
C THR A 383 18.68 5.59 12.35
N TYR A 384 18.17 6.69 11.78
CA TYR A 384 18.34 8.03 12.37
C TYR A 384 17.15 8.54 13.18
N ILE A 385 15.92 8.10 12.88
CA ILE A 385 14.71 8.57 13.58
C ILE A 385 14.28 7.56 14.63
N LEU A 386 14.35 6.28 14.29
CA LEU A 386 13.90 5.19 15.16
C LEU A 386 15.03 4.58 15.99
N HIS A 387 16.29 5.02 15.84
CA HIS A 387 17.45 4.47 16.56
C HIS A 387 17.48 2.93 16.57
N ASP A 388 17.12 2.32 15.43
CA ASP A 388 17.10 0.86 15.25
C ASP A 388 16.22 0.08 16.25
N SER A 389 15.16 0.73 16.76
CA SER A 389 14.21 0.15 17.72
C SER A 389 13.31 -0.96 17.16
N GLY A 390 13.53 -1.42 15.91
CA GLY A 390 12.77 -2.50 15.28
C GLY A 390 11.37 -2.11 14.77
N TYR A 391 10.87 -0.92 15.12
CA TYR A 391 9.57 -0.43 14.67
C TYR A 391 9.56 0.02 13.21
N GLU A 392 8.42 -0.12 12.53
CA GLU A 392 8.23 0.48 11.21
C GLU A 392 8.07 2.01 11.33
N PRO A 393 8.57 2.79 10.36
CA PRO A 393 8.33 4.23 10.35
C PRO A 393 6.83 4.53 10.33
N GLY A 394 6.38 5.47 11.15
CA GLY A 394 4.97 5.85 11.21
C GLY A 394 4.44 6.36 9.85
N PRO A 395 3.11 6.40 9.64
CA PRO A 395 2.50 6.72 8.34
C PRO A 395 2.97 8.06 7.73
N LEU A 396 3.23 9.07 8.57
CA LEU A 396 3.75 10.36 8.13
C LEU A 396 5.19 10.29 7.59
N ILE A 397 6.04 9.46 8.21
CA ILE A 397 7.41 9.26 7.75
C ILE A 397 7.40 8.49 6.43
N GLN A 398 6.59 7.43 6.31
CA GLN A 398 6.45 6.67 5.07
C GLN A 398 5.93 7.55 3.93
N LEU A 399 4.95 8.41 4.22
CA LEU A 399 4.43 9.40 3.28
C LEU A 399 5.52 10.41 2.87
N GLY A 400 6.33 10.90 3.82
CA GLY A 400 7.46 11.77 3.54
C GLY A 400 8.54 11.11 2.68
N CYS A 401 8.88 9.85 2.97
CA CYS A 401 9.79 9.04 2.16
C CYS A 401 9.25 8.88 0.73
N GLY A 402 7.98 8.50 0.57
CA GLY A 402 7.33 8.32 -0.73
C GLY A 402 7.23 9.62 -1.54
N MET A 403 6.93 10.75 -0.89
CA MET A 403 6.91 12.05 -1.57
C MET A 403 8.31 12.46 -2.05
N THR A 404 9.34 12.18 -1.25
CA THR A 404 10.72 12.54 -1.58
C THR A 404 11.28 11.63 -2.67
N SER A 405 11.06 10.32 -2.57
CA SER A 405 11.46 9.35 -3.60
C SER A 405 10.78 9.63 -4.93
N GLY A 406 9.47 9.89 -4.92
CA GLY A 406 8.71 10.22 -6.11
C GLY A 406 9.15 11.54 -6.74
N ALA A 407 9.49 12.55 -5.93
CA ALA A 407 10.05 13.80 -6.42
C ALA A 407 11.44 13.61 -7.08
N LEU A 408 12.29 12.78 -6.51
CA LEU A 408 13.59 12.42 -7.08
C LEU A 408 13.43 11.66 -8.40
N GLY A 409 12.62 10.59 -8.40
CA GLY A 409 12.31 9.82 -9.61
C GLY A 409 11.74 10.71 -10.71
N ALA A 410 10.76 11.56 -10.39
CA ALA A 410 10.17 12.50 -11.33
C ALA A 410 11.17 13.51 -11.89
N SER A 411 12.14 13.96 -11.08
CA SER A 411 13.19 14.89 -11.48
C SER A 411 14.18 14.25 -12.44
N CYS A 412 14.58 13.00 -12.19
CA CYS A 412 15.50 12.26 -13.05
C CYS A 412 14.92 12.00 -14.46
N VAL A 413 13.64 11.61 -14.55
CA VAL A 413 12.99 11.36 -15.84
C VAL A 413 12.38 12.62 -16.48
N TYR A 414 12.48 13.77 -15.80
CA TYR A 414 11.84 15.01 -16.22
C TYR A 414 12.23 15.47 -17.65
N PRO A 415 13.49 15.32 -18.12
CA PRO A 415 13.84 15.62 -19.51
C PRO A 415 12.98 14.89 -20.54
N LEU A 416 12.67 13.60 -20.30
CA LEU A 416 11.80 12.82 -21.17
C LEU A 416 10.35 13.33 -21.13
N GLN A 417 9.88 13.78 -19.97
CA GLN A 417 8.56 14.41 -19.84
C GLN A 417 8.47 15.70 -20.65
N VAL A 418 9.49 16.56 -20.63
CA VAL A 418 9.48 17.79 -21.42
C VAL A 418 9.47 17.49 -22.91
N ILE A 419 10.29 16.55 -23.37
CA ILE A 419 10.30 16.13 -24.78
C ILE A 419 8.96 15.51 -25.19
N ARG A 420 8.37 14.65 -24.35
CA ARG A 420 7.00 14.13 -24.55
C ARG A 420 6.02 15.27 -24.75
N THR A 421 5.92 16.22 -23.82
CA THR A 421 4.92 17.30 -23.89
C THR A 421 5.13 18.21 -25.10
N ARG A 422 6.38 18.52 -25.46
CA ARG A 422 6.70 19.31 -26.66
C ARG A 422 6.28 18.59 -27.94
N MET A 423 6.60 17.31 -28.04
CA MET A 423 6.18 16.49 -29.17
C MET A 423 4.64 16.41 -29.25
N GLN A 424 3.95 16.22 -28.12
CA GLN A 424 2.49 16.17 -28.07
C GLN A 424 1.83 17.49 -28.47
N ALA A 425 2.47 18.63 -28.21
CA ALA A 425 1.93 19.96 -28.53
C ALA A 425 2.23 20.42 -29.97
N ASP A 426 3.29 19.88 -30.58
CA ASP A 426 3.76 20.25 -31.91
C ASP A 426 3.02 19.48 -33.01
N SER A 427 2.44 20.19 -34.00
CA SER A 427 1.73 19.61 -35.14
C SER A 427 2.63 19.09 -36.26
N SER A 428 3.93 19.41 -36.22
CA SER A 428 4.89 18.96 -37.24
C SER A 428 5.34 17.51 -37.03
N LYS A 429 5.94 16.87 -38.04
CA LYS A 429 6.46 15.47 -37.94
C LYS A 429 7.85 15.39 -37.30
N THR A 430 8.04 16.05 -36.15
CA THR A 430 9.30 16.03 -35.38
C THR A 430 9.51 14.70 -34.67
N THR A 431 10.70 14.13 -34.84
CA THR A 431 11.16 12.94 -34.10
C THR A 431 11.67 13.31 -32.70
N MET A 432 11.76 12.32 -31.80
CA MET A 432 12.28 12.52 -30.44
C MET A 432 13.70 13.11 -30.44
N SER A 433 14.60 12.58 -31.27
CA SER A 433 15.99 13.06 -31.34
C SER A 433 16.10 14.48 -31.89
N GLN A 434 15.26 14.82 -32.88
CA GLN A 434 15.19 16.19 -33.40
C GLN A 434 14.69 17.16 -32.31
N GLU A 435 13.64 16.81 -31.58
CA GLU A 435 13.10 17.66 -30.52
C GLU A 435 14.08 17.81 -29.34
N PHE A 436 14.81 16.74 -29.01
CA PHE A 436 15.89 16.77 -28.03
C PHE A 436 17.01 17.73 -28.44
N LEU A 437 17.55 17.59 -29.67
CA LEU A 437 18.60 18.45 -30.20
C LEU A 437 18.14 19.91 -30.31
N LYS A 438 16.90 20.14 -30.74
CA LYS A 438 16.31 21.48 -30.85
C LYS A 438 16.19 22.14 -29.47
N THR A 439 15.82 21.37 -28.44
CA THR A 439 15.77 21.84 -27.05
C THR A 439 17.16 22.17 -26.52
N LEU A 440 18.12 21.26 -26.72
CA LEU A 440 19.49 21.44 -26.25
C LEU A 440 20.17 22.65 -26.90
N ARG A 441 20.06 22.81 -28.23
CA ARG A 441 20.67 23.94 -28.96
C ARG A 441 19.98 25.27 -28.68
N GLY A 442 18.65 25.29 -28.51
CA GLY A 442 17.88 26.53 -28.34
C GLY A 442 17.82 27.04 -26.90
N GLU A 443 17.79 26.15 -25.91
CA GLU A 443 17.53 26.50 -24.50
C GLU A 443 18.58 25.96 -23.53
N GLY A 444 19.51 25.13 -23.99
CA GLY A 444 20.48 24.44 -23.14
C GLY A 444 19.84 23.43 -22.19
N LEU A 445 20.62 22.99 -21.19
CA LEU A 445 20.17 21.99 -20.21
C LEU A 445 18.97 22.46 -19.37
N ARG A 446 18.85 23.77 -19.12
CA ARG A 446 17.72 24.35 -18.37
C ARG A 446 16.38 24.17 -19.10
N GLY A 447 16.39 24.03 -20.43
CA GLY A 447 15.17 23.79 -21.22
C GLY A 447 14.45 22.50 -20.84
N PHE A 448 15.21 21.46 -20.47
CA PHE A 448 14.68 20.15 -20.09
C PHE A 448 13.99 20.12 -18.72
N TYR A 449 14.15 21.17 -17.91
CA TYR A 449 13.58 21.25 -16.56
C TYR A 449 12.48 22.30 -16.43
N ARG A 450 11.97 22.83 -17.56
CA ARG A 450 10.88 23.80 -17.54
C ARG A 450 9.59 23.21 -16.96
N GLY A 451 8.96 23.96 -16.07
CA GLY A 451 7.73 23.53 -15.40
C GLY A 451 7.94 22.52 -14.27
N ILE A 452 9.18 22.22 -13.87
CA ILE A 452 9.42 21.27 -12.77
C ILE A 452 8.84 21.78 -11.45
N PHE A 453 8.92 23.10 -11.20
CA PHE A 453 8.36 23.72 -10.00
C PHE A 453 6.85 23.43 -9.81
N PRO A 454 5.95 23.78 -10.75
CA PRO A 454 4.54 23.45 -10.59
C PRO A 454 4.28 21.93 -10.57
N ASN A 455 5.13 21.12 -11.20
CA ASN A 455 5.03 19.66 -11.13
C ASN A 455 5.28 19.13 -9.71
N LEU A 456 6.37 19.56 -9.07
CA LEU A 456 6.72 19.13 -7.70
C LEU A 456 5.76 19.74 -6.67
N PHE A 457 5.45 21.03 -6.80
CA PHE A 457 4.55 21.72 -5.88
C PHE A 457 3.13 21.12 -5.89
N LYS A 458 2.68 20.56 -7.01
CA LYS A 458 1.39 19.88 -7.12
C LYS A 458 1.28 18.61 -6.26
N VAL A 459 2.38 17.89 -6.04
CA VAL A 459 2.35 16.55 -5.43
C VAL A 459 1.75 16.59 -4.03
N ILE A 460 2.18 17.53 -3.19
CA ILE A 460 1.75 17.65 -1.80
C ILE A 460 0.24 17.96 -1.71
N PRO A 461 -0.29 19.04 -2.32
CA PRO A 461 -1.74 19.30 -2.31
C PRO A 461 -2.55 18.16 -2.92
N SER A 462 -2.04 17.51 -3.98
CA SER A 462 -2.74 16.39 -4.62
C SER A 462 -2.94 15.22 -3.64
N ALA A 463 -1.89 14.83 -2.91
CA ALA A 463 -1.95 13.75 -1.93
C ALA A 463 -2.83 14.12 -0.74
N SER A 464 -2.60 15.30 -0.13
CA SER A 464 -3.36 15.75 1.05
C SER A 464 -4.85 15.89 0.76
N ILE A 465 -5.24 16.48 -0.38
CA ILE A 465 -6.65 16.64 -0.74
C ILE A 465 -7.29 15.28 -1.03
N SER A 466 -6.58 14.37 -1.72
CA SER A 466 -7.12 13.03 -1.98
C SER A 466 -7.38 12.29 -0.68
N TYR A 467 -6.44 12.33 0.27
CA TYR A 467 -6.60 11.70 1.58
C TYR A 467 -7.78 12.29 2.36
N LEU A 468 -7.83 13.61 2.53
CA LEU A 468 -8.90 14.29 3.26
C LEU A 468 -10.29 14.02 2.67
N VAL A 469 -10.40 14.07 1.33
CA VAL A 469 -11.67 13.80 0.66
C VAL A 469 -12.04 12.32 0.75
N TYR A 470 -11.07 11.41 0.65
CA TYR A 470 -11.32 9.99 0.80
C TYR A 470 -11.84 9.66 2.20
N GLU A 471 -11.21 10.18 3.25
CA GLU A 471 -11.65 10.05 4.64
C GLU A 471 -13.05 10.65 4.86
N ALA A 472 -13.31 11.85 4.34
CA ALA A 472 -14.62 12.47 4.43
C ALA A 472 -15.71 11.66 3.70
N MET A 473 -15.38 11.08 2.54
CA MET A 473 -16.29 10.23 1.78
C MET A 473 -16.55 8.90 2.48
N LYS A 474 -15.55 8.29 3.13
CA LYS A 474 -15.74 7.08 3.93
C LYS A 474 -16.70 7.32 5.09
N LYS A 475 -16.49 8.41 5.84
CA LYS A 475 -17.41 8.90 6.88
C LYS A 475 -18.83 9.08 6.36
N SER A 476 -18.98 9.80 5.24
CA SER A 476 -20.29 10.10 4.66
C SER A 476 -21.01 8.87 4.10
N LEU A 477 -20.28 7.83 3.67
CA LEU A 477 -20.85 6.61 3.10
C LEU A 477 -21.06 5.49 4.14
N ALA A 478 -20.81 5.79 5.43
CA ALA A 478 -20.82 4.86 6.56
C ALA A 478 -19.88 3.65 6.34
N LEU A 479 -18.74 3.91 5.69
CA LEU A 479 -17.67 2.93 5.43
C LEU A 479 -16.62 2.87 6.55
N ASP A 480 -16.83 3.63 7.62
CA ASP A 480 -15.96 3.73 8.80
C ASP A 480 -16.21 2.66 9.86
#